data_AF-A0A953URL8-F1
#
_entry.id   AF-A0A953URL8-F1
#
_cell.length_a   1.000
_cell.length_b   1.000
_cell.length_c   1.000
_cell.angle_alpha   90.00
_cell.angle_beta   90.00
_cell.angle_gamma   90.00
#
_symmetry.space_group_name_H-M   'P 1'
#
loop_
_entity.id
_entity.type
_entity.pdbx_description
1 polymer ?
#
loop_
_entity_poly.entity_id
_entity_poly.type
_entity_poly.pdbx_seq_one_letter_code
_entity_poly.pdbx_strand_id
1 'polypeptide(L)'
;MPKPGVLVDSQIQTVMDLGLLQIKGFDADRLEGASYDFRVGPKAAVTTASRPVDLREQPLVLEPYAAALVLVEETVKLSDRILGRLGSHSNLFRHGIFASIGPQIDPGYSGRMRVSLSNPTEHPFLIKHKSAFITAEFVLLTKAPKKKYTGTPGEPDLTEEEINRILSRGGPSLKDLQRDVIELQRTMKDTATLAKDMPRFVDSVGSTLGSMNRYLQGLAASRLGVVPLTMLEPRRYELDREIPAILQPSEDGFIATFFDANIATGGDTEQEALDNLRSLIIDTFEMLESEPSERLGPEPQRQLKVLQSIIRKVRQNAD
;
A
#
# COMPACT_ATOMS: atom_id res chain seq x y z
N MET A 1 17.01 -69.09 -9.69
CA MET A 1 16.38 -67.94 -10.37
C MET A 1 14.88 -68.00 -10.16
N PRO A 2 14.24 -66.97 -9.62
CA PRO A 2 12.77 -66.91 -9.49
C PRO A 2 12.09 -66.88 -10.87
N LYS A 3 10.78 -67.19 -10.89
CA LYS A 3 9.96 -67.05 -12.11
C LYS A 3 9.76 -65.55 -12.43
N PRO A 4 9.63 -65.16 -13.71
CA PRO A 4 9.26 -63.80 -14.07
C PRO A 4 7.95 -63.37 -13.40
N GLY A 5 7.88 -62.12 -12.97
CA GLY A 5 6.77 -61.57 -12.18
C GLY A 5 7.23 -60.65 -11.07
N VAL A 6 6.28 -60.21 -10.24
CA VAL A 6 6.55 -59.44 -9.02
C VAL A 6 7.27 -60.36 -8.02
N LEU A 7 8.34 -59.83 -7.42
CA LEU A 7 9.18 -60.56 -6.48
C LEU A 7 8.68 -60.36 -5.05
N VAL A 8 8.48 -61.46 -4.33
CA VAL A 8 8.25 -61.44 -2.88
C VAL A 8 9.58 -61.26 -2.11
N ASP A 9 9.51 -60.90 -0.84
CA ASP A 9 10.64 -60.75 0.10
C ASP A 9 11.82 -61.72 -0.13
N SER A 10 11.58 -63.02 -0.05
CA SER A 10 12.55 -64.10 -0.23
C SER A 10 13.15 -64.14 -1.64
N GLN A 11 12.37 -63.76 -2.65
CA GLN A 11 12.83 -63.67 -4.03
C GLN A 11 13.63 -62.40 -4.28
N ILE A 12 13.27 -61.28 -3.64
CA ILE A 12 14.06 -60.04 -3.63
C ILE A 12 15.46 -60.35 -3.08
N GLN A 13 15.53 -61.04 -1.93
CA GLN A 13 16.80 -61.46 -1.36
C GLN A 13 17.58 -62.38 -2.32
N THR A 14 16.91 -63.38 -2.91
CA THR A 14 17.53 -64.28 -3.88
C THR A 14 18.14 -63.53 -5.08
N VAL A 15 17.44 -62.54 -5.64
CA VAL A 15 17.99 -61.78 -6.78
C VAL A 15 19.09 -60.80 -6.37
N MET A 16 19.11 -60.38 -5.10
CA MET A 16 20.22 -59.62 -4.52
C MET A 16 21.48 -60.47 -4.38
N ASP A 17 21.35 -61.69 -3.86
CA ASP A 17 22.45 -62.63 -3.70
C ASP A 17 23.05 -63.03 -5.07
N LEU A 18 22.21 -63.11 -6.10
CA LEU A 18 22.62 -63.34 -7.49
C LEU A 18 23.20 -62.09 -8.18
N GLY A 19 23.22 -60.94 -7.51
CA GLY A 19 23.76 -59.67 -8.04
C GLY A 19 22.90 -59.01 -9.13
N LEU A 20 21.65 -59.43 -9.31
CA LEU A 20 20.72 -58.87 -10.29
C LEU A 20 20.06 -57.58 -9.80
N LEU A 21 19.97 -57.42 -8.49
CA LEU A 21 19.54 -56.24 -7.76
C LEU A 21 20.61 -55.93 -6.73
N GLN A 22 21.03 -54.68 -6.62
CA GLN A 22 21.89 -54.23 -5.54
C GLN A 22 21.28 -52.99 -4.90
N ILE A 23 21.06 -53.05 -3.59
CA ILE A 23 20.60 -51.92 -2.80
C ILE A 23 21.72 -51.61 -1.81
N LYS A 24 22.53 -50.60 -2.10
CA LYS A 24 23.57 -50.15 -1.16
C LYS A 24 22.91 -49.42 -0.01
N GLY A 25 23.21 -49.85 1.21
CA GLY A 25 22.53 -49.40 2.41
C GLY A 25 21.27 -50.18 2.74
N PHE A 26 21.07 -51.38 2.15
CA PHE A 26 19.96 -52.27 2.45
C PHE A 26 19.75 -52.46 3.96
N ASP A 27 18.49 -52.41 4.37
CA ASP A 27 18.03 -52.58 5.74
C ASP A 27 16.93 -53.63 5.77
N ALA A 28 17.17 -54.74 6.47
CA ALA A 28 16.26 -55.88 6.49
C ALA A 28 14.89 -55.52 7.09
N ASP A 29 14.84 -54.55 8.00
CA ASP A 29 13.59 -54.05 8.61
C ASP A 29 12.74 -53.23 7.62
N ARG A 30 13.25 -52.97 6.42
CA ARG A 30 12.55 -52.27 5.33
C ARG A 30 12.15 -53.20 4.19
N LEU A 31 12.46 -54.49 4.31
CA LEU A 31 11.98 -55.49 3.37
C LEU A 31 10.55 -55.88 3.76
N GLU A 32 9.62 -55.58 2.88
CA GLU A 32 8.21 -55.92 3.02
C GLU A 32 7.89 -57.17 2.21
N GLY A 33 6.68 -57.71 2.36
CA GLY A 33 6.30 -59.00 1.75
C GLY A 33 6.48 -59.09 0.23
N ALA A 34 6.40 -57.97 -0.50
CA ALA A 34 6.64 -57.92 -1.95
C ALA A 34 7.27 -56.60 -2.43
N SER A 35 7.89 -55.85 -1.53
CA SER A 35 8.47 -54.55 -1.82
C SER A 35 9.61 -54.23 -0.87
N TYR A 36 10.32 -53.15 -1.15
CA TYR A 36 11.33 -52.59 -0.25
C TYR A 36 11.04 -51.10 -0.02
N ASP A 37 10.99 -50.72 1.25
CA ASP A 37 10.77 -49.34 1.66
C ASP A 37 12.08 -48.54 1.68
N PHE A 38 12.16 -47.55 0.80
CA PHE A 38 13.29 -46.64 0.72
C PHE A 38 13.16 -45.52 1.74
N ARG A 39 14.32 -45.11 2.27
CA ARG A 39 14.39 -44.19 3.39
C ARG A 39 14.84 -42.80 2.97
N VAL A 40 14.41 -41.80 3.72
CA VAL A 40 14.82 -40.42 3.55
C VAL A 40 16.34 -40.32 3.75
N GLY A 41 17.03 -39.77 2.75
CA GLY A 41 18.47 -39.55 2.76
C GLY A 41 18.89 -38.29 3.53
N PRO A 42 20.18 -37.94 3.51
CA PRO A 42 20.76 -36.94 4.41
C PRO A 42 20.49 -35.50 3.96
N LYS A 43 20.04 -35.26 2.74
CA LYS A 43 19.91 -33.91 2.18
C LYS A 43 18.57 -33.70 1.51
N ALA A 44 18.02 -32.50 1.70
CA ALA A 44 16.85 -32.02 0.99
C ALA A 44 17.01 -30.55 0.60
N ALA A 45 16.53 -30.17 -0.58
CA ALA A 45 16.32 -28.77 -0.95
C ALA A 45 14.84 -28.44 -0.79
N VAL A 46 14.49 -27.31 -0.19
CA VAL A 46 13.09 -26.92 0.06
C VAL A 46 12.81 -25.50 -0.42
N THR A 47 11.57 -25.25 -0.86
CA THR A 47 11.17 -23.93 -1.38
C THR A 47 11.19 -22.83 -0.32
N THR A 48 11.16 -23.19 0.96
CA THR A 48 11.08 -22.27 2.11
C THR A 48 12.43 -21.97 2.76
N ALA A 49 13.54 -22.53 2.26
CA ALA A 49 14.87 -22.31 2.80
C ALA A 49 15.82 -21.87 1.68
N SER A 50 16.75 -20.97 1.97
CA SER A 50 17.73 -20.45 0.98
C SER A 50 18.87 -21.41 0.65
N ARG A 51 19.02 -22.50 1.42
CA ARG A 51 20.09 -23.49 1.28
C ARG A 51 19.55 -24.90 1.53
N PRO A 52 20.17 -25.94 0.96
CA PRO A 52 19.84 -27.33 1.29
C PRO A 52 19.94 -27.59 2.79
N VAL A 53 19.02 -28.41 3.30
CA VAL A 53 18.94 -28.84 4.69
C VAL A 53 19.64 -30.19 4.84
N ASP A 54 20.52 -30.29 5.83
CA ASP A 54 21.09 -31.57 6.27
C ASP A 54 20.17 -32.22 7.30
N LEU A 55 19.53 -33.31 6.89
CA LEU A 55 18.56 -34.05 7.68
C LEU A 55 19.19 -34.85 8.82
N ARG A 56 20.52 -35.05 8.79
CA ARG A 56 21.25 -35.73 9.87
C ARG A 56 21.37 -34.88 11.13
N GLU A 57 21.37 -33.56 10.94
CA GLU A 57 21.51 -32.58 12.03
C GLU A 57 20.14 -32.20 12.60
N GLN A 58 19.13 -32.08 11.74
CA GLN A 58 17.78 -31.68 12.15
C GLN A 58 16.71 -32.28 11.24
N PRO A 59 15.51 -32.58 11.76
CA PRO A 59 14.40 -32.97 10.90
C PRO A 59 13.94 -31.78 10.04
N LEU A 60 13.39 -32.09 8.87
CA LEU A 60 12.77 -31.10 7.99
C LEU A 60 11.29 -31.00 8.30
N VAL A 61 10.80 -29.77 8.50
CA VAL A 61 9.37 -29.47 8.51
C VAL A 61 8.98 -29.02 7.10
N LEU A 62 8.20 -29.86 6.41
CA LEU A 62 7.62 -29.49 5.13
C LEU A 62 6.37 -28.65 5.41
N GLU A 63 6.54 -27.33 5.33
CA GLU A 63 5.49 -26.35 5.59
C GLU A 63 4.27 -26.54 4.67
N PRO A 64 3.09 -26.06 5.09
CA PRO A 64 1.92 -25.95 4.22
C PRO A 64 2.27 -25.30 2.89
N TYR A 65 1.81 -25.91 1.79
CA TYR A 65 1.96 -25.46 0.41
C TYR A 65 3.40 -25.39 -0.11
N ALA A 66 4.37 -25.94 0.64
CA ALA A 66 5.76 -26.01 0.23
C ALA A 66 6.08 -27.28 -0.58
N ALA A 67 7.22 -27.25 -1.26
CA ALA A 67 7.78 -28.41 -1.94
C ALA A 67 9.23 -28.67 -1.50
N ALA A 68 9.63 -29.94 -1.55
CA ALA A 68 10.97 -30.39 -1.21
C ALA A 68 11.49 -31.39 -2.24
N LEU A 69 12.74 -31.25 -2.66
CA LEU A 69 13.46 -32.32 -3.36
C LEU A 69 14.31 -33.07 -2.32
N VAL A 70 13.96 -34.32 -2.09
CA VAL A 70 14.56 -35.18 -1.06
C VAL A 70 15.41 -36.26 -1.73
N LEU A 71 16.65 -36.41 -1.28
CA LEU A 71 17.53 -37.49 -1.71
C LEU A 71 17.12 -38.79 -1.00
N VAL A 72 17.08 -39.91 -1.72
CA VAL A 72 16.83 -41.25 -1.11
C VAL A 72 18.10 -41.74 -0.42
N GLU A 73 18.00 -42.41 0.74
CA GLU A 73 19.16 -42.92 1.49
C GLU A 73 19.93 -43.97 0.68
N GLU A 74 19.24 -44.96 0.14
CA GLU A 74 19.85 -46.06 -0.61
C GLU A 74 20.28 -45.67 -2.02
N THR A 75 21.30 -46.37 -2.52
CA THR A 75 21.66 -46.38 -3.95
C THR A 75 21.23 -47.71 -4.54
N VAL A 76 20.49 -47.68 -5.65
CA VAL A 76 20.00 -48.89 -6.30
C VAL A 76 20.72 -49.12 -7.62
N LYS A 77 21.02 -50.39 -7.91
CA LYS A 77 21.51 -50.85 -9.21
C LYS A 77 20.71 -52.07 -9.64
N LEU A 78 20.10 -51.97 -10.80
CA LEU A 78 19.30 -53.02 -11.41
C LEU A 78 20.08 -53.66 -12.57
N SER A 79 19.97 -54.97 -12.73
CA SER A 79 20.31 -55.63 -13.99
C SER A 79 19.33 -55.22 -15.09
N ASP A 80 19.65 -55.57 -16.34
CA ASP A 80 18.76 -55.38 -17.48
C ASP A 80 17.49 -56.27 -17.44
N ARG A 81 17.37 -57.15 -16.45
CA ARG A 81 16.22 -58.04 -16.28
C ARG A 81 15.32 -57.67 -15.10
N ILE A 82 15.67 -56.66 -14.33
CA ILE A 82 14.84 -56.21 -13.20
C ILE A 82 14.33 -54.81 -13.48
N LEU A 83 13.05 -54.62 -13.22
CA LEU A 83 12.37 -53.33 -13.24
C LEU A 83 11.89 -53.04 -11.81
N GLY A 84 12.01 -51.80 -11.34
CA GLY A 84 11.39 -51.36 -10.10
C GLY A 84 10.12 -50.57 -10.40
N ARG A 85 9.01 -50.78 -9.68
CA ARG A 85 7.83 -49.90 -9.71
C ARG A 85 7.80 -49.10 -8.43
N LEU A 86 7.76 -47.78 -8.55
CA LEU A 86 7.77 -46.89 -7.38
C LEU A 86 6.34 -46.63 -6.91
N GLY A 87 6.16 -46.66 -5.60
CA GLY A 87 4.94 -46.28 -4.90
C GLY A 87 5.23 -45.24 -3.81
N SER A 88 4.23 -44.43 -3.49
CA SER A 88 4.29 -43.58 -2.30
C SER A 88 4.12 -44.45 -1.07
N HIS A 89 4.97 -44.28 -0.06
CA HIS A 89 4.76 -44.97 1.21
C HIS A 89 3.46 -44.45 1.86
N SER A 90 2.72 -45.35 2.48
CA SER A 90 1.39 -45.06 3.04
C SER A 90 1.36 -43.88 4.02
N ASN A 91 2.48 -43.62 4.70
CA ASN A 91 2.62 -42.47 5.60
C ASN A 91 2.45 -41.12 4.88
N LEU A 92 2.98 -40.96 3.66
CA LEU A 92 2.82 -39.70 2.92
C LEU A 92 1.36 -39.49 2.53
N PHE A 93 0.72 -40.53 1.96
CA PHE A 93 -0.65 -40.47 1.50
C PHE A 93 -1.64 -40.16 2.63
N ARG A 94 -1.50 -40.81 3.79
CA ARG A 94 -2.36 -40.58 4.97
C ARG A 94 -2.30 -39.14 5.51
N HIS A 95 -1.21 -38.42 5.24
CA HIS A 95 -1.03 -37.03 5.65
C HIS A 95 -1.22 -36.04 4.49
N GLY A 96 -1.75 -36.49 3.35
CA GLY A 96 -2.01 -35.64 2.19
C GLY A 96 -0.75 -35.14 1.49
N ILE A 97 0.41 -35.77 1.73
CA ILE A 97 1.69 -35.40 1.11
C ILE A 97 1.85 -36.16 -0.20
N PHE A 98 2.13 -35.43 -1.27
CA PHE A 98 2.29 -35.99 -2.60
C PHE A 98 3.76 -36.21 -2.93
N ALA A 99 4.11 -37.43 -3.34
CA ALA A 99 5.42 -37.74 -3.89
C ALA A 99 5.32 -37.80 -5.42
N SER A 100 5.97 -36.86 -6.11
CA SER A 100 6.15 -36.91 -7.55
C SER A 100 7.28 -37.88 -7.88
N ILE A 101 6.91 -39.14 -8.03
CA ILE A 101 7.78 -40.26 -8.39
C ILE A 101 7.57 -40.64 -9.86
N GLY A 102 8.64 -41.04 -10.55
CA GLY A 102 8.51 -41.69 -11.85
C GLY A 102 7.78 -43.04 -11.70
N PRO A 103 7.12 -43.54 -12.76
CA PRO A 103 6.34 -44.78 -12.68
C PRO A 103 7.22 -46.01 -12.40
N GLN A 104 8.50 -45.96 -12.77
CA GLN A 104 9.41 -47.10 -12.67
C GLN A 104 10.87 -46.67 -12.55
N ILE A 105 11.69 -47.57 -11.99
CA ILE A 105 13.14 -47.60 -12.10
C ILE A 105 13.47 -48.52 -13.27
N ASP A 106 14.11 -47.97 -14.30
CA ASP A 106 14.36 -48.69 -15.55
C ASP A 106 15.39 -49.82 -15.40
N PRO A 107 15.27 -50.91 -16.16
CA PRO A 107 16.28 -51.96 -16.20
C PRO A 107 17.66 -51.44 -16.61
N GLY A 108 18.67 -51.79 -15.82
CA GLY A 108 20.04 -51.27 -15.99
C GLY A 108 20.32 -49.94 -15.29
N TYR A 109 19.33 -49.31 -14.64
CA TYR A 109 19.55 -48.11 -13.84
C TYR A 109 20.55 -48.37 -12.71
N SER A 110 21.40 -47.39 -12.45
CA SER A 110 22.35 -47.39 -11.33
C SER A 110 22.44 -45.99 -10.77
N GLY A 111 22.17 -45.81 -9.48
CA GLY A 111 22.35 -44.52 -8.83
C GLY A 111 21.43 -44.28 -7.65
N ARG A 112 21.53 -43.05 -7.14
CA ARG A 112 20.70 -42.58 -6.04
C ARG A 112 19.48 -41.86 -6.60
N MET A 113 18.30 -42.21 -6.09
CA MET A 113 17.04 -41.61 -6.50
C MET A 113 16.81 -40.29 -5.77
N ARG A 114 16.03 -39.41 -6.40
CA ARG A 114 15.53 -38.15 -5.82
C ARG A 114 14.03 -38.12 -5.96
N VAL A 115 13.35 -37.60 -4.95
CA VAL A 115 11.90 -37.54 -4.91
C VAL A 115 11.48 -36.11 -4.63
N SER A 116 10.64 -35.56 -5.49
CA SER A 116 9.99 -34.28 -5.23
C SER A 116 8.74 -34.53 -4.40
N LEU A 117 8.69 -33.98 -3.20
CA LEU A 117 7.55 -33.97 -2.31
C LEU A 117 6.83 -32.61 -2.39
N SER A 118 5.51 -32.61 -2.34
CA SER A 118 4.69 -31.41 -2.16
C SER A 118 3.68 -31.60 -1.04
N ASN A 119 3.52 -30.57 -0.23
CA ASN A 119 2.51 -30.51 0.82
C ASN A 119 1.41 -29.54 0.40
N PRO A 120 0.31 -29.97 -0.23
CA PRO A 120 -0.81 -29.09 -0.56
C PRO A 120 -1.77 -28.86 0.62
N THR A 121 -1.45 -29.37 1.81
CA THR A 121 -2.32 -29.27 2.99
C THR A 121 -2.04 -28.00 3.80
N GLU A 122 -2.93 -27.68 4.75
CA GLU A 122 -2.76 -26.59 5.72
C GLU A 122 -1.92 -27.00 6.95
N HIS A 123 -1.42 -28.23 7.00
CA HIS A 123 -0.71 -28.76 8.16
C HIS A 123 0.76 -29.05 7.82
N PRO A 124 1.70 -28.70 8.71
CA PRO A 124 3.10 -29.04 8.51
C PRO A 124 3.32 -30.56 8.61
N PHE A 125 4.28 -31.08 7.84
CA PHE A 125 4.65 -32.49 7.87
C PHE A 125 6.13 -32.68 8.23
N LEU A 126 6.40 -33.51 9.24
CA LEU A 126 7.75 -33.75 9.74
C LEU A 126 8.43 -34.89 8.98
N ILE A 127 9.55 -34.58 8.34
CA ILE A 127 10.39 -35.52 7.61
C ILE A 127 11.67 -35.76 8.41
N LYS A 128 11.92 -37.01 8.80
CA LYS A 128 13.09 -37.40 9.58
C LYS A 128 14.08 -38.15 8.71
N HIS A 129 15.38 -37.97 8.97
CA HIS A 129 16.40 -38.81 8.34
C HIS A 129 16.13 -40.29 8.61
N LYS A 130 16.34 -41.12 7.59
CA LYS A 130 16.11 -42.57 7.59
C LYS A 130 14.67 -43.05 7.78
N SER A 131 13.66 -42.18 7.81
CA SER A 131 12.26 -42.63 7.80
C SER A 131 11.84 -43.16 6.43
N ALA A 132 11.02 -44.21 6.38
CA ALA A 132 10.44 -44.74 5.14
C ALA A 132 9.46 -43.73 4.51
N PHE A 133 9.58 -43.50 3.20
CA PHE A 133 8.76 -42.50 2.51
C PHE A 133 8.37 -42.84 1.06
N ILE A 134 9.11 -43.72 0.39
CA ILE A 134 8.67 -44.36 -0.86
C ILE A 134 8.91 -45.86 -0.75
N THR A 135 8.21 -46.64 -1.57
CA THR A 135 8.38 -48.10 -1.64
C THR A 135 8.63 -48.50 -3.09
N ALA A 136 9.31 -49.63 -3.32
CA ALA A 136 9.39 -50.21 -4.65
C ALA A 136 9.09 -51.70 -4.68
N GLU A 137 8.27 -52.09 -5.63
CA GLU A 137 8.10 -53.48 -6.04
C GLU A 137 9.13 -53.81 -7.12
N PHE A 138 9.73 -54.99 -7.06
CA PHE A 138 10.67 -55.44 -8.08
C PHE A 138 10.02 -56.49 -8.99
N VAL A 139 10.20 -56.34 -10.30
CA VAL A 139 9.65 -57.23 -11.32
C VAL A 139 10.78 -57.86 -12.11
N LEU A 140 10.86 -59.19 -12.09
CA LEU A 140 11.75 -59.93 -12.98
C LEU A 140 11.12 -60.08 -14.36
N LEU A 141 11.81 -59.58 -15.38
CA LEU A 141 11.36 -59.60 -16.77
C LEU A 141 11.56 -60.98 -17.41
N THR A 142 10.62 -61.35 -18.28
CA THR A 142 10.70 -62.59 -19.08
C THR A 142 11.94 -62.64 -19.97
N LYS A 143 12.40 -61.47 -20.45
CA LYS A 143 13.64 -61.29 -21.22
C LYS A 143 14.20 -59.88 -21.01
N ALA A 144 15.51 -59.72 -21.18
CA ALA A 144 16.14 -58.40 -21.17
C ALA A 144 15.61 -57.54 -22.34
N PRO A 145 15.39 -56.23 -22.14
CA PRO A 145 14.99 -55.32 -23.21
C PRO A 145 16.15 -55.11 -24.19
N LYS A 146 15.83 -54.99 -25.47
CA LYS A 146 16.83 -54.67 -26.50
C LYS A 146 17.37 -53.25 -26.36
N LYS A 147 16.52 -52.32 -25.93
CA LYS A 147 16.90 -50.93 -25.63
C LYS A 147 17.32 -50.87 -24.17
N LYS A 148 18.60 -50.62 -23.92
CA LYS A 148 19.15 -50.46 -22.57
C LYS A 148 18.86 -49.06 -22.06
N TYR A 149 18.86 -48.91 -20.74
CA TYR A 149 18.85 -47.60 -20.12
C TYR A 149 20.11 -46.83 -20.54
N THR A 150 19.93 -45.67 -21.18
CA THR A 150 20.99 -44.75 -21.59
C THR A 150 20.95 -43.44 -20.81
N GLY A 151 20.11 -43.36 -19.78
CA GLY A 151 20.03 -42.17 -18.93
C GLY A 151 21.27 -42.03 -18.05
N THR A 152 21.50 -40.82 -17.57
CA THR A 152 22.59 -40.54 -16.62
C THR A 152 22.35 -41.32 -15.33
N PRO A 153 23.36 -42.05 -14.82
CA PRO A 153 23.31 -42.62 -13.48
C PRO A 153 22.87 -41.56 -12.46
N GLY A 154 22.05 -41.97 -11.48
CA GLY A 154 21.67 -41.04 -10.42
C GLY A 154 22.89 -40.59 -9.63
N GLU A 155 23.22 -39.31 -9.71
CA GLU A 155 24.36 -38.74 -8.98
C GLU A 155 24.22 -38.99 -7.46
N PRO A 156 25.33 -39.13 -6.73
CA PRO A 156 25.30 -39.49 -5.30
C PRO A 156 24.70 -38.42 -4.39
N ASP A 157 24.66 -37.18 -4.86
CA ASP A 157 24.22 -36.00 -4.11
C ASP A 157 23.37 -35.05 -4.98
N LEU A 158 22.64 -34.12 -4.36
CA LEU A 158 21.86 -33.10 -5.07
C LEU A 158 22.79 -32.14 -5.82
N THR A 159 22.50 -31.87 -7.10
CA THR A 159 23.31 -30.96 -7.92
C THR A 159 22.95 -29.51 -7.66
N GLU A 160 23.86 -28.58 -7.95
CA GLU A 160 23.59 -27.14 -7.83
C GLU A 160 22.40 -26.72 -8.70
N GLU A 161 22.26 -27.27 -9.91
CA GLU A 161 21.11 -27.01 -10.77
C GLU A 161 19.79 -27.46 -10.14
N GLU A 162 19.75 -28.66 -9.55
CA GLU A 162 18.56 -29.20 -8.89
C GLU A 162 18.15 -28.35 -7.68
N ILE A 163 19.14 -27.95 -6.87
CA ILE A 163 18.95 -27.05 -5.75
C ILE A 163 18.38 -25.72 -6.25
N ASN A 164 19.02 -25.11 -7.25
CA ASN A 164 18.59 -23.83 -7.80
C ASN A 164 17.17 -23.89 -8.39
N ARG A 165 16.75 -25.00 -9.01
CA ARG A 165 15.36 -25.15 -9.52
C ARG A 165 14.32 -25.15 -8.42
N ILE A 166 14.62 -25.76 -7.26
CA ILE A 166 13.71 -25.75 -6.11
C ILE A 166 13.71 -24.37 -5.43
N LEU A 167 14.89 -23.77 -5.26
CA LEU A 167 15.00 -22.42 -4.68
C LEU A 167 14.32 -21.36 -5.56
N SER A 168 14.43 -21.48 -6.88
CA SER A 168 13.80 -20.54 -7.84
C SER A 168 12.28 -20.65 -7.89
N ARG A 169 11.68 -21.73 -7.35
CA ARG A 169 10.23 -21.86 -7.17
C ARG A 169 9.74 -21.16 -5.89
N GLY A 170 10.64 -20.67 -5.04
CA GLY A 170 10.31 -19.88 -3.86
C GLY A 170 9.79 -18.49 -4.25
N GLY A 171 8.52 -18.41 -4.65
CA GLY A 171 7.75 -17.19 -4.46
C GLY A 171 7.51 -16.94 -2.96
N PRO A 172 7.04 -15.74 -2.57
CA PRO A 172 6.70 -15.46 -1.17
C PRO A 172 5.78 -16.56 -0.63
N SER A 173 6.13 -17.12 0.53
CA SER A 173 5.35 -18.18 1.15
C SER A 173 3.96 -17.66 1.52
N LEU A 174 2.97 -18.54 1.72
CA LEU A 174 1.65 -18.11 2.21
C LEU A 174 1.72 -17.38 3.56
N LYS A 175 2.75 -17.69 4.37
CA LYS A 175 3.05 -16.95 5.59
C LYS A 175 3.50 -15.52 5.30
N ASP A 176 4.31 -15.32 4.26
CA ASP A 176 4.71 -13.99 3.81
C ASP A 176 3.50 -13.23 3.26
N LEU A 177 2.66 -13.86 2.43
CA LEU A 177 1.41 -13.25 1.95
C LEU A 177 0.44 -12.92 3.10
N GLN A 178 0.30 -13.79 4.10
CA GLN A 178 -0.53 -13.52 5.26
C GLN A 178 0.03 -12.36 6.09
N ARG A 179 1.35 -12.28 6.27
CA ARG A 179 2.01 -11.15 6.93
C ARG A 179 1.72 -9.85 6.18
N ASP A 180 1.87 -9.87 4.86
CA ASP A 180 1.62 -8.73 4.00
C ASP A 180 0.15 -8.29 4.06
N VAL A 181 -0.81 -9.24 4.11
CA VAL A 181 -2.24 -8.94 4.32
C VAL A 181 -2.51 -8.34 5.70
N ILE A 182 -1.86 -8.84 6.75
CA ILE A 182 -1.98 -8.28 8.11
C ILE A 182 -1.39 -6.86 8.16
N GLU A 183 -0.25 -6.63 7.53
CA GLU A 183 0.36 -5.29 7.41
C GLU A 183 -0.53 -4.33 6.63
N LEU A 184 -1.16 -4.80 5.53
CA LEU A 184 -2.16 -4.03 4.79
C LEU A 184 -3.36 -3.69 5.67
N GLN A 185 -3.93 -4.64 6.42
CA GLN A 185 -5.05 -4.39 7.33
C GLN A 185 -4.69 -3.36 8.41
N ARG A 186 -3.47 -3.43 8.96
CA ARG A 186 -2.98 -2.46 9.94
C ARG A 186 -2.88 -1.06 9.34
N THR A 187 -2.30 -0.96 8.14
CA THR A 187 -2.18 0.28 7.38
C THR A 187 -3.55 0.88 7.04
N MET A 188 -4.53 0.04 6.67
CA MET A 188 -5.92 0.46 6.42
C MET A 188 -6.61 0.94 7.70
N LYS A 189 -6.34 0.30 8.84
CA LYS A 189 -6.86 0.73 10.14
C LYS A 189 -6.30 2.09 10.55
N ASP A 190 -5.00 2.30 10.36
CA ASP A 190 -4.30 3.54 10.70
C ASP A 190 -4.80 4.72 9.82
N THR A 191 -4.99 4.49 8.52
CA THR A 191 -5.62 5.48 7.62
C THR A 191 -7.08 5.76 7.95
N ALA A 192 -7.84 4.75 8.38
CA ALA A 192 -9.22 4.95 8.84
C ALA A 192 -9.31 5.78 10.14
N THR A 193 -8.34 5.66 11.06
CA THR A 193 -8.24 6.55 12.23
C THR A 193 -7.93 7.99 11.84
N LEU A 194 -6.97 8.22 10.92
CA LEU A 194 -6.69 9.55 10.38
C LEU A 194 -7.93 10.19 9.72
N ALA A 195 -8.72 9.40 8.98
CA ALA A 195 -9.96 9.87 8.38
C ALA A 195 -11.03 10.25 9.41
N LYS A 196 -11.07 9.58 10.58
CA LYS A 196 -12.00 9.91 11.67
C LYS A 196 -11.65 11.20 12.41
N ASP A 197 -10.36 11.55 12.49
CA ASP A 197 -9.90 12.76 13.16
C ASP A 197 -9.85 13.99 12.25
N MET A 198 -9.91 13.79 10.92
CA MET A 198 -9.92 14.85 9.91
C MET A 198 -11.03 15.91 10.14
N PRO A 199 -12.30 15.55 10.47
CA PRO A 199 -13.34 16.54 10.72
C PRO A 199 -13.01 17.47 11.88
N ARG A 200 -12.47 16.93 12.99
CA ARG A 200 -12.08 17.74 14.16
C ARG A 200 -10.94 18.69 13.83
N PHE A 201 -9.99 18.27 13.00
CA PHE A 201 -8.91 19.11 12.53
C PHE A 201 -9.44 20.24 11.63
N VAL A 202 -10.33 19.94 10.69
CA VAL A 202 -10.98 20.93 9.82
C VAL A 202 -11.79 21.93 10.64
N ASP A 203 -12.56 21.48 11.64
CA ASP A 203 -13.31 22.34 12.55
C ASP A 203 -12.37 23.25 13.36
N SER A 204 -11.25 22.72 13.85
CA SER A 204 -10.24 23.48 14.57
C SER A 204 -9.60 24.58 13.70
N VAL A 205 -9.27 24.26 12.44
CA VAL A 205 -8.74 25.24 11.49
C VAL A 205 -9.79 26.30 11.16
N GLY A 206 -11.04 25.90 10.91
CA GLY A 206 -12.15 26.82 10.64
C GLY A 206 -12.42 27.78 11.80
N SER A 207 -12.40 27.28 13.04
CA SER A 207 -12.61 28.11 14.25
C SER A 207 -11.46 29.10 14.48
N THR A 208 -10.22 28.71 14.16
CA THR A 208 -9.04 29.58 14.27
C THR A 208 -9.11 30.72 13.24
N LEU A 209 -9.44 30.39 11.98
CA LEU A 209 -9.64 31.38 10.92
C LEU A 209 -10.78 32.35 11.25
N GLY A 210 -11.90 31.85 11.78
CA GLY A 210 -13.01 32.69 12.23
C GLY A 210 -12.62 33.65 13.36
N SER A 211 -11.75 33.20 14.27
CA SER A 211 -11.25 34.05 15.37
C SER A 211 -10.27 35.12 14.88
N MET A 212 -9.38 34.78 13.93
CA MET A 212 -8.51 35.75 13.27
C MET A 212 -9.33 36.81 12.52
N ASN A 213 -10.37 36.41 11.79
CA ASN A 213 -11.23 37.35 11.07
C ASN A 213 -11.92 38.34 12.02
N ARG A 214 -12.45 37.87 13.16
CA ARG A 214 -13.04 38.75 14.19
C ARG A 214 -12.02 39.73 14.77
N TYR A 215 -10.79 39.27 15.00
CA TYR A 215 -9.72 40.14 15.49
C TYR A 215 -9.35 41.23 14.47
N LEU A 216 -9.25 40.88 13.19
CA LEU A 216 -8.99 41.85 12.11
C LEU A 216 -10.14 42.86 11.95
N GLN A 217 -11.39 42.42 12.06
CA GLN A 217 -12.54 43.33 12.06
C GLN A 217 -12.54 44.27 13.26
N GLY A 218 -12.19 43.78 14.46
CA GLY A 218 -12.02 44.62 15.65
C GLY A 218 -10.91 45.67 15.52
N LEU A 219 -9.82 45.33 14.82
CA LEU A 219 -8.76 46.29 14.49
C LEU A 219 -9.23 47.32 13.45
N ALA A 220 -10.00 46.90 12.43
CA ALA A 220 -10.58 47.81 11.44
C ALA A 220 -11.56 48.81 12.09
N ALA A 221 -12.36 48.36 13.05
CA ALA A 221 -13.31 49.20 13.80
C ALA A 221 -12.67 50.32 14.64
N SER A 222 -11.35 50.26 14.87
CA SER A 222 -10.61 51.20 15.72
C SER A 222 -9.88 52.33 14.97
N ARG A 223 -9.98 52.40 13.64
CA ARG A 223 -9.43 53.52 12.85
C ARG A 223 -10.45 54.66 12.72
N LEU A 224 -10.34 55.67 13.58
CA LEU A 224 -10.84 57.01 13.27
C LEU A 224 -9.81 57.70 12.37
N GLY A 225 -10.09 57.77 11.07
CA GLY A 225 -9.26 58.51 10.12
C GLY A 225 -9.86 59.88 9.84
N VAL A 226 -9.10 60.96 10.10
CA VAL A 226 -9.41 62.27 9.50
C VAL A 226 -8.85 62.25 8.09
N VAL A 227 -9.73 62.31 7.09
CA VAL A 227 -9.37 62.34 5.67
C VAL A 227 -9.66 63.74 5.11
N PRO A 228 -8.65 64.50 4.67
CA PRO A 228 -8.87 65.81 4.08
C PRO A 228 -9.47 65.67 2.67
N LEU A 229 -10.61 66.30 2.44
CA LEU A 229 -11.19 66.45 1.10
C LEU A 229 -10.65 67.73 0.47
N THR A 230 -9.95 67.56 -0.66
CA THR A 230 -9.25 68.64 -1.39
C THR A 230 -9.94 69.05 -2.68
N MET A 231 -10.94 68.29 -3.15
CA MET A 231 -11.65 68.54 -4.40
C MET A 231 -13.12 68.12 -4.29
N LEU A 232 -14.00 68.89 -4.93
CA LEU A 232 -15.42 68.60 -5.14
C LEU A 232 -15.66 68.28 -6.63
N GLU A 233 -16.35 67.18 -6.92
CA GLU A 233 -16.74 66.76 -8.28
C GLU A 233 -18.25 66.99 -8.45
N PRO A 234 -18.72 67.60 -9.55
CA PRO A 234 -17.97 68.10 -10.70
C PRO A 234 -17.24 69.44 -10.42
N ARG A 235 -16.14 69.72 -11.14
CA ARG A 235 -15.21 70.86 -10.99
C ARG A 235 -15.78 72.28 -11.20
N ARG A 236 -17.06 72.50 -10.92
CA ARG A 236 -17.72 73.83 -10.92
C ARG A 236 -17.47 74.59 -9.61
N TYR A 237 -16.92 73.92 -8.61
CA TYR A 237 -16.70 74.41 -7.26
C TYR A 237 -15.23 74.22 -6.86
N GLU A 238 -14.60 75.27 -6.35
CA GLU A 238 -13.26 75.23 -5.73
C GLU A 238 -13.39 75.36 -4.21
N LEU A 239 -12.47 74.71 -3.50
CA LEU A 239 -12.39 74.76 -2.04
C LEU A 239 -11.34 75.79 -1.62
N ASP A 240 -11.75 76.79 -0.84
CA ASP A 240 -10.84 77.80 -0.25
C ASP A 240 -9.99 77.19 0.88
N ARG A 241 -10.43 76.07 1.47
CA ARG A 241 -9.67 75.25 2.42
C ARG A 241 -10.15 73.79 2.37
N GLU A 242 -9.27 72.86 2.76
CA GLU A 242 -9.61 71.44 2.83
C GLU A 242 -10.74 71.18 3.82
N ILE A 243 -11.65 70.27 3.48
CA ILE A 243 -12.74 69.84 4.36
C ILE A 243 -12.26 68.63 5.17
N PRO A 244 -12.17 68.70 6.51
CA PRO A 244 -11.79 67.57 7.33
C PRO A 244 -12.97 66.59 7.44
N ALA A 245 -12.99 65.56 6.61
CA ALA A 245 -13.98 64.48 6.72
C ALA A 245 -13.52 63.46 7.76
N ILE A 246 -14.41 63.06 8.66
CA ILE A 246 -14.16 61.96 9.59
C ILE A 246 -14.76 60.70 9.00
N LEU A 247 -13.92 59.69 8.81
CA LEU A 247 -14.34 58.38 8.31
C LEU A 247 -14.44 57.41 9.47
N GLN A 248 -15.59 56.75 9.58
CA GLN A 248 -15.90 55.77 10.62
C GLN A 248 -16.39 54.46 10.01
N PRO A 249 -15.83 53.31 10.39
CA PRO A 249 -16.40 52.02 10.01
C PRO A 249 -17.77 51.80 10.68
N SER A 250 -18.70 51.21 9.95
CA SER A 250 -20.06 50.81 10.38
C SER A 250 -20.28 49.32 10.13
N GLU A 251 -21.37 48.74 10.64
CA GLU A 251 -21.69 47.31 10.45
C GLU A 251 -21.78 46.92 8.96
N ASP A 252 -22.28 47.84 8.12
CA ASP A 252 -22.53 47.64 6.69
C ASP A 252 -21.68 48.56 5.78
N GLY A 253 -20.48 49.00 6.21
CA GLY A 253 -19.59 49.80 5.37
C GLY A 253 -18.88 50.92 6.12
N PHE A 254 -18.88 52.13 5.55
CA PHE A 254 -18.24 53.32 6.11
C PHE A 254 -19.18 54.52 6.12
N ILE A 255 -19.06 55.36 7.16
CA ILE A 255 -19.75 56.63 7.28
C ILE A 255 -18.71 57.75 7.18
N ALA A 256 -18.91 58.67 6.24
CA ALA A 256 -18.13 59.87 6.08
C ALA A 256 -18.92 61.08 6.62
N THR A 257 -18.33 61.82 7.55
CA THR A 257 -18.99 62.96 8.20
C THR A 257 -18.17 64.24 8.07
N PHE A 258 -18.82 65.31 7.62
CA PHE A 258 -18.32 66.67 7.75
C PHE A 258 -19.06 67.41 8.87
N PHE A 259 -18.43 67.49 10.04
CA PHE A 259 -19.05 67.99 11.26
C PHE A 259 -19.42 69.48 11.21
N ASP A 260 -18.60 70.35 10.62
CA ASP A 260 -18.85 71.80 10.65
C ASP A 260 -20.19 72.15 9.97
N ALA A 261 -20.49 71.46 8.87
CA ALA A 261 -21.74 71.61 8.12
C ALA A 261 -22.84 70.62 8.54
N ASN A 262 -22.57 69.73 9.50
CA ASN A 262 -23.50 68.68 9.93
C ASN A 262 -24.03 67.83 8.75
N ILE A 263 -23.11 67.34 7.92
CA ILE A 263 -23.41 66.51 6.76
C ILE A 263 -22.76 65.14 6.97
N ALA A 264 -23.52 64.06 6.82
CA ALA A 264 -23.03 62.69 6.94
C ALA A 264 -23.68 61.80 5.88
N THR A 265 -22.91 60.83 5.38
CA THR A 265 -23.39 59.83 4.41
C THR A 265 -22.62 58.53 4.53
N GLY A 266 -23.19 57.45 4.01
CA GLY A 266 -22.62 56.10 4.03
C GLY A 266 -22.12 55.64 2.66
N GLY A 267 -21.33 54.57 2.65
CA GLY A 267 -20.93 53.82 1.45
C GLY A 267 -20.38 52.44 1.82
N ASP A 268 -20.41 51.48 0.90
CA ASP A 268 -19.93 50.11 1.14
C ASP A 268 -18.40 50.07 1.26
N THR A 269 -17.71 51.06 0.69
CA THR A 269 -16.25 51.25 0.77
C THR A 269 -15.86 52.64 1.26
N GLU A 270 -14.63 52.79 1.77
CA GLU A 270 -14.08 54.10 2.20
C GLU A 270 -14.17 55.16 1.09
N GLN A 271 -13.83 54.77 -0.13
CA GLN A 271 -13.84 55.65 -1.30
C GLN A 271 -15.25 56.10 -1.67
N GLU A 272 -16.21 55.17 -1.65
CA GLU A 272 -17.61 55.45 -1.95
C GLU A 272 -18.25 56.40 -0.92
N ALA A 273 -17.99 56.19 0.37
CA ALA A 273 -18.50 57.08 1.42
C ALA A 273 -17.97 58.52 1.26
N LEU A 274 -16.70 58.68 0.86
CA LEU A 274 -16.09 59.99 0.58
C LEU A 274 -16.63 60.62 -0.71
N ASP A 275 -16.85 59.82 -1.77
CA ASP A 275 -17.44 60.30 -3.03
C ASP A 275 -18.89 60.76 -2.81
N ASN A 276 -19.69 59.98 -2.08
CA ASN A 276 -21.04 60.36 -1.66
C ASN A 276 -21.04 61.65 -0.83
N LEU A 277 -20.04 61.83 0.05
CA LEU A 277 -19.94 63.03 0.88
C LEU A 277 -19.67 64.27 0.04
N ARG A 278 -18.81 64.16 -1.00
CA ARG A 278 -18.57 65.26 -1.94
C ARG A 278 -19.85 65.66 -2.67
N SER A 279 -20.59 64.69 -3.19
CA SER A 279 -21.87 64.95 -3.88
C SER A 279 -22.88 65.61 -2.95
N LEU A 280 -23.06 65.07 -1.74
CA LEU A 280 -24.04 65.59 -0.79
C LEU A 280 -23.70 67.01 -0.32
N ILE A 281 -22.41 67.36 -0.17
CA ILE A 281 -21.97 68.73 0.14
C ILE A 281 -22.40 69.70 -0.96
N ILE A 282 -22.23 69.33 -2.23
CA ILE A 282 -22.61 70.15 -3.38
C ILE A 282 -24.13 70.29 -3.44
N ASP A 283 -24.86 69.17 -3.37
CA ASP A 283 -26.32 69.15 -3.43
C ASP A 283 -26.92 70.03 -2.32
N THR A 284 -26.36 69.93 -1.11
CA THR A 284 -26.78 70.74 0.04
C THR A 284 -26.47 72.22 -0.19
N PHE A 285 -25.30 72.55 -0.73
CA PHE A 285 -24.93 73.93 -1.03
C PHE A 285 -25.86 74.56 -2.07
N GLU A 286 -26.09 73.88 -3.19
CA GLU A 286 -26.95 74.34 -4.28
C GLU A 286 -28.40 74.53 -3.81
N MET A 287 -28.93 73.55 -3.08
CA MET A 287 -30.28 73.61 -2.52
C MET A 287 -30.43 74.81 -1.58
N LEU A 288 -29.51 75.00 -0.64
CA LEU A 288 -29.59 76.09 0.34
C LEU A 288 -29.38 77.48 -0.29
N GLU A 289 -28.54 77.60 -1.32
CA GLU A 289 -28.31 78.87 -2.02
C GLU A 289 -29.49 79.26 -2.92
N SER A 290 -30.28 78.30 -3.38
CA SER A 290 -31.44 78.54 -4.25
C SER A 290 -32.65 79.17 -3.52
N GLU A 291 -32.67 79.11 -2.19
CA GLU A 291 -33.76 79.63 -1.36
C GLU A 291 -33.38 80.99 -0.72
N PRO A 292 -34.31 81.97 -0.65
CA PRO A 292 -34.06 83.22 0.05
C PRO A 292 -33.78 82.98 1.55
N SER A 293 -32.78 83.68 2.10
CA SER A 293 -32.33 83.54 3.49
C SER A 293 -33.46 83.62 4.53
N GLU A 294 -34.52 84.37 4.22
CA GLU A 294 -35.72 84.59 5.06
C GLU A 294 -36.61 83.34 5.20
N ARG A 295 -36.50 82.37 4.29
CA ARG A 295 -37.26 81.11 4.29
C ARG A 295 -36.49 79.94 4.90
N LEU A 296 -35.18 80.10 5.10
CA LEU A 296 -34.32 79.08 5.71
C LEU A 296 -34.43 79.12 7.23
N GLY A 297 -34.57 77.94 7.85
CA GLY A 297 -34.51 77.81 9.31
C GLY A 297 -33.11 78.09 9.87
N PRO A 298 -32.96 78.21 11.21
CA PRO A 298 -31.68 78.53 11.85
C PRO A 298 -30.53 77.58 11.50
N GLU A 299 -30.84 76.29 11.37
CA GLU A 299 -29.88 75.24 11.04
C GLU A 299 -29.41 75.32 9.57
N PRO A 300 -30.32 75.29 8.56
CA PRO A 300 -29.98 75.57 7.16
C PRO A 300 -29.18 76.86 6.93
N GLN A 301 -29.50 77.96 7.63
CA GLN A 301 -28.73 79.19 7.55
C GLN A 301 -27.29 79.02 8.07
N ARG A 302 -27.10 78.27 9.16
CA ARG A 302 -25.75 77.94 9.67
C ARG A 302 -24.98 77.11 8.66
N GLN A 303 -25.61 76.06 8.11
CA GLN A 303 -24.99 75.18 7.11
C GLN A 303 -24.57 75.97 5.87
N LEU A 304 -25.44 76.81 5.33
CA LEU A 304 -25.13 77.67 4.18
C LEU A 304 -23.94 78.60 4.47
N LYS A 305 -23.91 79.23 5.65
CA LYS A 305 -22.81 80.11 6.06
C LYS A 305 -21.47 79.37 6.15
N VAL A 306 -21.48 78.13 6.67
CA VAL A 306 -20.28 77.29 6.74
C VAL A 306 -19.82 76.90 5.34
N LEU A 307 -20.73 76.43 4.49
CA LEU A 307 -20.42 76.01 3.12
C LEU A 307 -19.93 77.19 2.27
N GLN A 308 -20.55 78.37 2.36
CA GLN A 308 -20.09 79.60 1.69
C GLN A 308 -18.70 80.07 2.13
N SER A 309 -18.29 79.75 3.37
CA SER A 309 -16.94 80.08 3.86
C SER A 309 -15.85 79.18 3.30
N ILE A 310 -16.21 78.08 2.63
CA ILE A 310 -15.31 77.02 2.19
C ILE A 310 -15.40 76.80 0.68
N ILE A 311 -16.58 76.96 0.07
CA ILE A 311 -16.87 76.67 -1.33
C ILE A 311 -16.97 77.95 -2.12
N ARG A 312 -16.25 78.01 -3.25
CA ARG A 312 -16.31 79.10 -4.24
C ARG A 312 -16.77 78.56 -5.60
N LYS A 313 -17.73 79.25 -6.22
CA LYS A 313 -18.12 78.98 -7.62
C LYS A 313 -17.05 79.50 -8.57
N VAL A 314 -16.57 78.63 -9.46
CA VAL A 314 -15.68 79.03 -10.55
C VAL A 314 -16.56 79.58 -11.68
N ARG A 315 -16.33 80.83 -12.10
CA ARG A 315 -17.01 81.38 -13.29
C ARG A 315 -16.53 80.60 -14.51
N GLN A 316 -17.42 79.95 -15.23
CA GLN A 316 -17.13 79.44 -16.57
C GLN A 316 -16.89 80.66 -17.49
N ASN A 317 -15.66 80.83 -17.97
CA ASN A 317 -15.43 81.61 -19.17
C ASN A 317 -16.10 80.85 -20.32
N ALA A 318 -16.99 81.55 -21.04
CA ALA A 318 -17.46 81.10 -22.33
C ALA A 318 -16.26 81.11 -23.29
N ASP A 319 -15.95 79.94 -23.85
CA ASP A 319 -15.44 79.72 -25.21
C ASP A 319 -15.77 78.27 -25.61
#